data_AF-A0A7Y3HS82-F1
#
_entry.id   AF-A0A7Y3HS82-F1
#
_cell.length_a   1.000
_cell.length_b   1.000
_cell.length_c   1.000
_cell.angle_alpha   90.00
_cell.angle_beta   90.00
_cell.angle_gamma   90.00
#
_symmetry.space_group_name_H-M   'P 1'
#
loop_
_entity.id
_entity.type
_entity.pdbx_description
1 polymer ?
#
loop_
_entity_poly.entity_id
_entity_poly.type
_entity_poly.pdbx_seq_one_letter_code
_entity_poly.pdbx_strand_id
1 'polypeptide(L)'
;METVTTYERAKQRVEALKGFYGHLTIYILVNLGIFLIRFDVLQYFTDKQAGQEPAFIEWLDWNMVLTPFWWGIGLLVHGFIVFRPTLGLFKNWEKRQIEKYMAQDDHDTNDI
;
A
#
# COMPACT_ATOMS: atom_id res chain seq x y z
N MET A 1 -32.43 2.78 -10.54
CA MET A 1 -31.05 2.33 -10.26
C MET A 1 -30.23 2.67 -11.48
N GLU A 2 -29.31 3.64 -11.37
CA GLU A 2 -28.42 3.99 -12.50
C GLU A 2 -27.52 2.80 -12.83
N THR A 3 -27.65 2.29 -14.05
CA THR A 3 -26.81 1.21 -14.56
C THR A 3 -25.44 1.79 -14.86
N VAL A 4 -24.53 1.77 -13.88
CA VAL A 4 -23.14 2.20 -14.07
C VAL A 4 -22.58 1.51 -15.31
N THR A 5 -22.26 2.29 -16.34
CA THR A 5 -21.84 1.75 -17.63
C THR A 5 -20.48 1.06 -17.48
N THR A 6 -20.20 0.06 -18.32
CA THR A 6 -18.89 -0.62 -18.34
C THR A 6 -17.73 0.36 -18.50
N TYR A 7 -17.96 1.46 -19.22
CA TYR A 7 -17.01 2.56 -19.39
C TYR A 7 -16.71 3.31 -18.08
N GLU A 8 -17.71 3.66 -17.29
CA GLU A 8 -17.51 4.37 -16.02
C GLU A 8 -16.73 3.52 -15.00
N ARG A 9 -17.01 2.21 -14.94
CA ARG A 9 -16.25 1.28 -14.09
C ARG A 9 -14.79 1.17 -14.53
N ALA A 10 -14.55 1.13 -15.84
CA ALA A 10 -13.20 1.12 -16.39
C ALA A 10 -12.46 2.44 -16.10
N LYS A 11 -13.15 3.59 -16.22
CA LYS A 11 -12.59 4.92 -15.92
C LYS A 11 -12.19 5.05 -14.44
N GLN A 12 -13.08 4.69 -13.52
CA GLN A 12 -12.79 4.72 -12.07
C GLN A 12 -11.59 3.82 -11.71
N ARG A 13 -11.47 2.65 -12.36
CA ARG A 13 -10.31 1.76 -12.21
C ARG A 13 -9.01 2.42 -12.63
N VAL A 14 -9.00 3.08 -13.80
CA VAL A 14 -7.80 3.77 -14.31
C VAL A 14 -7.40 4.94 -13.39
N GLU A 15 -8.37 5.70 -12.90
CA GLU A 15 -8.12 6.80 -11.95
C GLU A 15 -7.55 6.29 -10.63
N ALA A 16 -8.08 5.20 -10.07
CA ALA A 16 -7.55 4.57 -8.87
C ALA A 16 -6.12 4.04 -9.06
N LEU A 17 -5.82 3.43 -10.22
CA LEU A 17 -4.47 2.99 -10.57
C LEU A 17 -3.51 4.18 -10.66
N LYS A 18 -3.90 5.26 -11.36
CA LYS A 18 -3.07 6.47 -11.47
C LYS A 18 -2.78 7.09 -10.11
N GLY A 19 -3.77 7.15 -9.23
CA GLY A 19 -3.61 7.61 -7.84
C GLY A 19 -2.59 6.77 -7.07
N PHE A 20 -2.70 5.44 -7.14
CA PHE A 20 -1.76 4.52 -6.51
C PHE A 20 -0.34 4.67 -7.04
N TYR A 21 -0.15 4.70 -8.37
CA TYR A 21 1.17 4.86 -8.97
C TYR A 21 1.80 6.22 -8.63
N GLY A 22 1.00 7.28 -8.49
CA GLY A 22 1.48 8.57 -8.01
C GLY A 22 2.06 8.48 -6.59
N HIS A 23 1.31 7.88 -5.66
CA HIS A 23 1.77 7.67 -4.28
C HIS A 23 3.00 6.76 -4.22
N LEU A 24 3.01 5.67 -4.98
CA LEU A 24 4.16 4.75 -5.06
C LEU A 24 5.41 5.47 -5.61
N THR A 25 5.25 6.29 -6.63
CA THR A 25 6.36 7.05 -7.23
C THR A 25 6.96 8.02 -6.22
N ILE A 26 6.12 8.82 -5.55
CA ILE A 26 6.57 9.76 -4.52
C ILE A 26 7.25 9.01 -3.37
N TYR A 27 6.67 7.89 -2.93
CA TYR A 27 7.27 7.03 -1.91
C TYR A 27 8.67 6.57 -2.30
N ILE A 28 8.85 6.04 -3.52
CA ILE A 28 10.18 5.60 -4.00
C ILE A 28 11.16 6.77 -4.09
N LEU A 29 10.75 7.90 -4.66
CA LEU A 29 11.62 9.08 -4.81
C LEU A 29 12.10 9.63 -3.48
N VAL A 30 11.19 9.75 -2.50
CA VAL A 30 11.54 10.23 -1.15
C VAL A 30 12.46 9.23 -0.46
N ASN A 31 12.15 7.94 -0.49
CA ASN A 31 13.00 6.90 0.11
C ASN A 31 14.39 6.85 -0.52
N LEU A 32 14.47 6.98 -1.85
CA LEU A 32 15.73 7.00 -2.57
C LEU A 32 16.54 8.26 -2.22
N GLY A 33 15.90 9.43 -2.17
CA GLY A 33 16.54 10.67 -1.73
C GLY A 33 17.07 10.58 -0.31
N ILE A 34 16.28 10.02 0.61
CA ILE A 34 16.69 9.72 1.99
C ILE A 34 17.92 8.80 2.01
N PHE A 35 17.92 7.71 1.24
CA PHE A 35 19.03 6.77 1.20
C PHE A 35 20.30 7.37 0.60
N LEU A 36 20.18 8.19 -0.44
CA LEU A 36 21.29 8.92 -1.06
C LEU A 36 21.89 9.95 -0.10
N ILE A 37 21.02 10.75 0.55
CA ILE A 37 21.43 11.69 1.59
C ILE A 37 22.18 10.93 2.67
N ARG A 38 21.68 9.78 3.16
CA ARG A 38 22.39 8.99 4.17
C ARG A 38 23.80 8.62 3.73
N PHE A 39 23.98 8.17 2.49
CA PHE A 39 25.27 7.74 1.97
C PHE A 39 26.26 8.92 1.85
N ASP A 40 25.81 10.03 1.25
CA ASP A 40 26.63 11.23 1.03
C ASP A 40 26.90 11.98 2.34
N VAL A 41 25.90 12.08 3.22
CA VAL A 41 25.98 12.71 4.55
C VAL A 41 26.83 11.85 5.48
N LEU A 42 26.72 10.52 5.49
CA LEU A 42 27.64 9.71 6.31
C LEU A 42 29.09 9.99 5.89
N GLN A 43 29.40 9.94 4.59
CA GLN A 43 30.77 10.19 4.13
C GLN A 43 31.25 11.61 4.44
N TYR A 44 30.39 12.62 4.30
CA TYR A 44 30.76 14.02 4.55
C TYR A 44 30.83 14.37 6.06
N PHE A 45 29.98 13.77 6.91
CA PHE A 45 29.95 14.03 8.35
C PHE A 45 30.87 13.14 9.17
N THR A 46 31.25 11.94 8.69
CA THR A 46 32.33 11.14 9.31
C THR A 46 33.64 11.93 9.38
N ASP A 47 33.88 12.86 8.44
CA ASP A 47 35.04 13.77 8.46
C ASP A 47 34.88 14.99 9.38
N LYS A 48 33.66 15.34 9.83
CA LYS A 48 33.38 16.59 10.57
C LYS A 48 32.63 16.39 11.89
N GLN A 49 32.81 15.24 12.52
CA GLN A 49 32.15 14.78 13.74
C GLN A 49 32.52 15.57 15.03
N ALA A 50 32.58 16.90 14.99
CA ALA A 50 33.07 17.74 16.08
C ALA A 50 32.03 18.68 16.73
N GLY A 51 30.73 18.58 16.42
CA GLY A 51 29.80 19.56 17.01
C GLY A 51 28.29 19.35 16.86
N GLN A 52 27.79 18.16 16.56
CA GLN A 52 26.34 17.90 16.59
C GLN A 52 25.95 17.09 17.82
N GLU A 53 24.86 17.51 18.47
CA GLU A 53 24.26 16.82 19.62
C GLU A 53 23.91 15.38 19.25
N PRO A 54 24.46 14.36 19.92
CA PRO A 54 24.26 12.95 19.56
C PRO A 54 22.78 12.54 19.58
N ALA A 55 21.97 13.18 20.44
CA ALA A 55 20.53 12.92 20.53
C ALA A 55 19.75 13.36 19.26
N PHE A 56 20.18 14.42 18.57
CA PHE A 56 19.52 14.89 17.35
C PHE A 56 19.79 13.94 16.17
N ILE A 57 21.02 13.45 16.05
CA ILE A 57 21.42 12.46 15.04
C ILE A 57 20.67 11.14 15.24
N GLU A 58 20.61 10.66 16.49
CA GLU A 58 19.88 9.44 16.81
C GLU A 58 18.37 9.59 16.50
N TRP A 59 17.76 10.71 16.90
CA TRP A 59 16.36 10.99 16.55
C TRP A 59 16.12 10.99 15.04
N LEU A 60 17.01 11.62 14.26
CA LEU A 60 16.93 11.62 12.79
C LEU A 60 17.00 10.19 12.23
N ASP A 61 18.01 9.40 12.62
CA ASP A 61 18.21 8.03 12.13
C ASP A 61 16.98 7.13 12.40
N TRP A 62 16.40 7.22 13.60
CA TRP A 62 15.18 6.47 13.95
C TRP A 62 13.98 6.88 13.10
N ASN A 63 13.73 8.18 12.91
CA ASN A 63 12.61 8.67 12.10
C ASN A 63 12.79 8.31 10.62
N MET A 64 14.03 8.34 10.13
CA MET A 64 14.39 7.99 8.76
C MET A 64 14.02 6.54 8.38
N VAL A 65 13.94 5.65 9.37
CA VAL A 65 13.48 4.25 9.19
C VAL A 65 11.99 4.10 9.50
N LEU A 66 11.50 4.70 10.58
CA LEU A 66 10.11 4.56 11.02
C LEU A 66 9.11 5.21 10.06
N THR A 67 9.40 6.41 9.57
CA THR A 67 8.52 7.14 8.65
C THR A 67 8.22 6.34 7.37
N PRO A 68 9.23 5.86 6.60
CA PRO A 68 8.96 5.06 5.43
C PRO A 68 8.36 3.69 5.75
N PHE A 69 8.66 3.10 6.91
CA PHE A 69 8.02 1.85 7.34
C PHE A 69 6.50 1.99 7.46
N TRP A 70 6.03 3.01 8.20
CA TRP A 70 4.59 3.25 8.36
C TRP A 70 3.92 3.70 7.06
N TRP A 71 4.59 4.52 6.25
CA TRP A 71 4.11 4.87 4.92
C TRP A 71 4.02 3.65 3.99
N GLY A 72 4.98 2.73 4.08
CA GLY A 72 4.99 1.47 3.35
C GLY A 72 3.78 0.60 3.70
N ILE A 73 3.39 0.53 4.98
CA ILE A 73 2.15 -0.15 5.40
C ILE A 73 0.92 0.51 4.76
N GLY A 74 0.82 1.84 4.79
CA GLY A 74 -0.27 2.56 4.13
C GLY A 74 -0.32 2.28 2.62
N LEU A 75 0.84 2.21 1.98
CA LEU A 75 0.96 1.91 0.57
C LEU A 75 0.54 0.47 0.24
N LEU A 76 0.91 -0.51 1.08
CA LEU A 76 0.49 -1.90 0.95
C LEU A 76 -1.03 -2.03 1.05
N VAL A 77 -1.65 -1.37 2.03
CA VAL A 77 -3.12 -1.37 2.18
C VAL A 77 -3.78 -0.70 0.98
N HIS A 78 -3.29 0.46 0.53
CA HIS A 78 -3.84 1.14 -0.63
C HIS A 78 -3.72 0.30 -1.91
N GLY A 79 -2.57 -0.34 -2.11
CA GLY A 79 -2.36 -1.29 -3.20
C GLY A 79 -3.33 -2.46 -3.13
N PHE A 80 -3.52 -3.05 -1.95
CA PHE A 80 -4.49 -4.13 -1.78
C PHE A 80 -5.91 -3.70 -2.19
N ILE A 81 -6.34 -2.50 -1.82
CA ILE A 81 -7.67 -1.96 -2.19
C ILE A 81 -7.79 -1.77 -3.70
N VAL A 82 -6.78 -1.15 -4.33
CA VAL A 82 -6.78 -0.84 -5.77
C VAL A 82 -6.71 -2.11 -6.62
N PHE A 83 -5.92 -3.10 -6.20
CA PHE A 83 -5.73 -4.35 -6.93
C PHE A 83 -6.69 -5.47 -6.55
N ARG A 84 -7.47 -5.35 -5.45
CA ARG A 84 -8.45 -6.36 -4.99
C ARG A 84 -9.26 -6.99 -6.12
N PRO A 85 -9.88 -6.24 -7.05
CA PRO A 85 -10.75 -6.85 -8.04
C PRO A 85 -9.99 -7.38 -9.28
N THR A 86 -8.66 -7.27 -9.28
CA THR A 86 -7.73 -7.84 -10.28
C THR A 86 -7.01 -9.10 -9.76
N LEU A 87 -6.95 -9.27 -8.43
CA LEU A 87 -6.41 -10.48 -7.80
C LEU A 87 -7.42 -11.62 -7.94
N GLY A 88 -7.25 -12.45 -8.98
CA GLY A 88 -8.13 -13.58 -9.28
C GLY A 88 -8.32 -14.57 -8.11
N LEU A 89 -7.35 -14.63 -7.19
CA LEU A 89 -7.43 -15.39 -5.94
C LEU A 89 -8.61 -14.95 -5.05
N PHE A 90 -8.86 -13.64 -4.96
CA PHE A 90 -9.93 -13.10 -4.12
C PHE A 90 -11.30 -13.37 -4.74
N LYS A 91 -11.41 -13.24 -6.07
CA LYS A 91 -12.65 -13.55 -6.81
C LYS A 91 -13.03 -15.03 -6.68
N ASN A 92 -12.04 -15.93 -6.71
CA ASN A 92 -12.27 -17.36 -6.52
C ASN A 92 -12.66 -17.70 -5.08
N TRP A 93 -12.05 -17.04 -4.09
CA TRP A 93 -12.43 -17.19 -2.68
C TRP A 93 -13.87 -16.72 -2.43
N GLU A 94 -14.24 -15.54 -2.95
CA GLU A 94 -15.59 -14.97 -2.81
C GLU A 94 -16.64 -15.87 -3.45
N LYS A 95 -16.38 -16.40 -4.67
CA LYS A 95 -17.26 -17.38 -5.33
C LYS A 95 -17.48 -18.63 -4.47
N ARG A 96 -16.41 -19.16 -3.87
CA ARG A 96 -16.50 -20.35 -2.99
C ARG A 96 -17.31 -20.09 -1.73
N GLN A 97 -17.24 -18.90 -1.16
CA GLN A 97 -18.04 -18.57 0.03
C GLN A 97 -19.52 -18.45 -0.34
N ILE A 98 -19.85 -17.80 -1.46
CA ILE A 98 -21.24 -17.69 -1.93
C ILE A 98 -21.82 -19.09 -2.19
N GLU A 99 -21.08 -19.97 -2.87
CA GLU A 99 -21.50 -21.36 -3.10
C GLU A 99 -21.76 -22.13 -1.80
N LYS A 100 -20.95 -21.90 -0.74
CA LYS A 100 -21.18 -22.51 0.58
C LYS A 100 -22.48 -22.03 1.22
N TYR A 101 -22.76 -20.73 1.20
CA TYR A 101 -23.98 -20.18 1.80
C TYR A 101 -25.24 -20.64 1.05
N MET A 102 -25.19 -20.69 -0.29
CA MET A 102 -26.32 -21.21 -1.08
C MET A 102 -26.60 -22.69 -0.81
N ALA A 103 -25.54 -23.50 -0.71
CA ALA A 103 -25.69 -24.92 -0.37
C ALA A 103 -26.21 -25.15 1.06
N GLN A 104 -26.01 -24.18 1.97
CA GLN A 104 -26.49 -24.24 3.34
C GLN A 104 -27.98 -23.86 3.44
N ASP A 105 -28.41 -22.80 2.74
CA ASP A 105 -29.82 -22.42 2.62
C ASP A 105 -30.69 -23.51 1.95
N ASP A 106 -30.17 -24.17 0.90
CA ASP A 106 -30.87 -25.26 0.21
C ASP A 106 -31.04 -26.50 1.11
N HIS A 107 -30.10 -26.75 2.02
CA HIS A 107 -30.18 -27.85 2.98
C HIS A 107 -31.18 -27.55 4.10
N ASP A 108 -31.12 -26.33 4.66
CA ASP A 108 -32.04 -25.89 5.73
C ASP A 108 -33.49 -25.80 5.24
N THR A 109 -33.72 -25.54 3.95
CA THR A 109 -35.07 -25.50 3.36
C THR A 109 -35.64 -26.89 3.05
N ASN A 110 -34.79 -27.91 2.82
CA ASN A 110 -35.23 -29.29 2.55
C ASN A 110 -35.45 -30.13 3.82
N ASP A 111 -34.96 -29.66 4.97
CA ASP A 111 -35.14 -30.30 6.29
C ASP A 111 -36.39 -29.77 7.06
N ILE A 112 -37.23 -28.93 6.44
CA ILE A 112 -38.51 -28.39 6.99
C ILE A 112 -39.73 -29.07 6.36
#